data_AF-A0A737F1C7-F1
#
_entry.id   AF-A0A737F1C7-F1
#
_cell.length_a   1.000
_cell.length_b   1.000
_cell.length_c   1.000
_cell.angle_alpha   90.00
_cell.angle_beta   90.00
_cell.angle_gamma   90.00
#
_symmetry.space_group_name_H-M   'P 1'
#
loop_
_entity.id
_entity.type
_entity.pdbx_description
1 polymer ?
#
loop_
_entity_poly.entity_id
_entity_poly.type
_entity_poly.pdbx_seq_one_letter_code
_entity_poly.pdbx_strand_id
1 'polypeptide(L)'
;EYDAVWSAWQRAAPKGEARGRAAVVQEMRDCLKNGNPVLNVGGAGLTTLPDHLPPHITKLIIPRNNYLTRLSRLPPGLRELSVDGNLLASLPALPPGLQSLSVPGNQLPSLPDLPSGLRKLWASGNRLTSLSALPSGLRELIISSNRLTSLPALPSELRDLSVSHNLLASLPELPSGLQELSVSHNRLTRLPESIISLPSYARVNLDGNPLSERTLRTLRNLTSAPGYSGPRIRFDMAGPSVPREARALHLAVADWLMPAREGEPDPADRWHASGQENNAAAFSLFLDRLRETENFEKDAGFRAQISSWLALLAEDDVLRAKTFAMATEATSSCEDRVTFALHQMKNVQLVHNAEKGVYDNNLPG
;
A
#
# COMPACT_ATOMS: atom_id res chain seq x y z
N GLU A 1 15.04 -8.05 46.10
CA GLU A 1 13.81 -7.42 45.58
C GLU A 1 13.15 -8.23 44.46
N TYR A 2 13.88 -8.63 43.40
CA TYR A 2 13.36 -9.45 42.29
C TYR A 2 12.62 -10.73 42.71
N ASP A 3 13.19 -11.51 43.65
CA ASP A 3 12.57 -12.76 44.11
C ASP A 3 11.20 -12.58 44.78
N ALA A 4 11.00 -11.45 45.47
CA ALA A 4 9.71 -11.15 46.10
C ALA A 4 8.64 -10.84 45.05
N VAL A 5 9.00 -10.06 44.02
CA VAL A 5 8.13 -9.71 42.89
C VAL A 5 7.75 -10.96 42.10
N TRP A 6 8.73 -11.81 41.77
CA TRP A 6 8.49 -13.05 41.02
C TRP A 6 7.62 -14.03 41.80
N SER A 7 7.87 -14.18 43.11
CA SER A 7 7.07 -15.04 43.98
C SER A 7 5.64 -14.52 44.16
N ALA A 8 5.43 -13.20 44.13
CA ALA A 8 4.10 -12.60 44.16
C ALA A 8 3.35 -12.84 42.84
N TRP A 9 4.01 -12.64 41.69
CA TRP A 9 3.44 -12.88 40.36
C TRP A 9 3.07 -14.36 40.14
N GLN A 10 3.88 -15.29 40.63
CA GLN A 10 3.59 -16.72 40.62
C GLN A 10 2.35 -17.06 41.46
N ARG A 11 2.20 -16.45 42.63
CA ARG A 11 1.03 -16.64 43.51
C ARG A 11 -0.24 -16.05 42.92
N ALA A 12 -0.14 -14.99 42.13
CA ALA A 12 -1.24 -14.38 41.40
C ALA A 12 -1.63 -15.15 40.10
N ALA A 13 -1.23 -16.41 39.95
CA ALA A 13 -1.54 -17.23 38.78
C ALA A 13 -3.04 -17.58 38.69
N PRO A 14 -3.71 -17.31 37.55
CA PRO A 14 -5.01 -17.87 37.23
C PRO A 14 -4.97 -19.41 37.20
N LYS A 15 -6.15 -20.04 37.35
CA LYS A 15 -6.28 -21.50 37.27
C LYS A 15 -5.77 -22.00 35.91
N GLY A 16 -4.78 -22.89 35.94
CA GLY A 16 -4.15 -23.46 34.75
C GLY A 16 -2.76 -22.87 34.41
N GLU A 17 -2.44 -21.66 34.86
CA GLU A 17 -1.16 -21.00 34.57
C GLU A 17 -0.06 -21.28 35.61
N ALA A 18 -0.41 -21.81 36.79
CA ALA A 18 0.51 -21.91 37.93
C ALA A 18 1.81 -22.67 37.61
N ARG A 19 1.73 -23.78 36.86
CA ARG A 19 2.92 -24.55 36.43
C ARG A 19 3.77 -23.75 35.43
N GLY A 20 3.12 -23.05 34.50
CA GLY A 20 3.78 -22.18 33.53
C GLY A 20 4.53 -21.04 34.21
N ARG A 21 3.85 -20.30 35.09
CA ARG A 21 4.47 -19.21 35.86
C ARG A 21 5.62 -19.70 36.74
N ALA A 22 5.49 -20.87 37.36
CA ALA A 22 6.57 -21.47 38.13
C ALA A 22 7.81 -21.76 37.27
N ALA A 23 7.63 -22.31 36.07
CA ALA A 23 8.73 -22.57 35.14
C ALA A 23 9.43 -21.27 34.72
N VAL A 24 8.67 -20.21 34.41
CA VAL A 24 9.25 -18.90 34.05
C VAL A 24 10.04 -18.29 35.20
N VAL A 25 9.52 -18.36 36.43
CA VAL A 25 10.22 -17.88 37.62
C VAL A 25 11.52 -18.63 37.84
N GLN A 26 11.52 -19.94 37.61
CA GLN A 26 12.73 -20.76 37.70
C GLN A 26 13.75 -20.37 36.63
N GLU A 27 13.34 -20.21 35.39
CA GLU A 27 14.20 -19.73 34.28
C GLU A 27 14.77 -18.34 34.57
N MET A 28 13.98 -17.41 35.13
CA MET A 28 14.47 -16.08 35.52
C MET A 28 15.51 -16.16 36.64
N ARG A 29 15.33 -17.04 37.62
CA ARG A 29 16.33 -17.28 38.68
C ARG A 29 17.61 -17.88 38.13
N ASP A 30 17.51 -18.86 37.24
CA ASP A 30 18.67 -19.53 36.65
C ASP A 30 19.42 -18.58 35.72
N CYS A 31 18.69 -17.73 34.97
CA CYS A 31 19.25 -16.62 34.19
C CYS A 31 20.05 -15.64 35.06
N LEU A 32 19.52 -15.27 36.24
CA LEU A 32 20.20 -14.36 37.18
C LEU A 32 21.43 -14.99 37.84
N LYS A 33 21.36 -16.28 38.21
CA LYS A 33 22.48 -17.01 38.83
C LYS A 33 23.62 -17.28 37.87
N ASN A 34 23.29 -17.69 36.64
CA ASN A 34 24.27 -18.16 35.67
C ASN A 34 24.77 -17.04 34.74
N GLY A 35 24.20 -15.83 34.87
CA GLY A 35 24.53 -14.69 33.99
C GLY A 35 24.11 -14.91 32.53
N ASN A 36 23.18 -15.82 32.26
CA ASN A 36 22.74 -16.12 30.91
C ASN A 36 22.07 -14.87 30.29
N PRO A 37 22.55 -14.35 29.14
CA PRO A 37 21.98 -13.16 28.53
C PRO A 37 20.66 -13.42 27.77
N VAL A 38 20.24 -14.67 27.63
CA VAL A 38 19.02 -15.07 26.91
C VAL A 38 17.95 -15.53 27.90
N LEU A 39 16.77 -14.93 27.84
CA LEU A 39 15.59 -15.35 28.58
C LEU A 39 14.50 -15.80 27.60
N ASN A 40 14.06 -17.05 27.72
CA ASN A 40 12.90 -17.58 27.01
C ASN A 40 11.79 -17.90 28.01
N VAL A 41 10.65 -17.23 27.90
CA VAL A 41 9.55 -17.38 28.86
C VAL A 41 8.64 -18.59 28.59
N GLY A 42 8.96 -19.42 27.59
CA GLY A 42 8.20 -20.64 27.30
C GLY A 42 6.76 -20.38 26.82
N GLY A 43 6.13 -21.38 26.19
CA GLY A 43 4.74 -21.31 25.74
C GLY A 43 3.84 -22.00 26.77
N ALA A 44 3.33 -21.27 27.75
CA ALA A 44 2.59 -21.85 28.88
C ALA A 44 1.22 -21.20 29.12
N GLY A 45 0.67 -20.52 28.13
CA GLY A 45 -0.62 -19.84 28.22
C GLY A 45 -0.59 -18.61 29.13
N LEU A 46 0.57 -17.95 29.27
CA LEU A 46 0.74 -16.82 30.18
C LEU A 46 -0.13 -15.65 29.76
N THR A 47 -0.89 -15.07 30.68
CA THR A 47 -1.70 -13.87 30.43
C THR A 47 -0.97 -12.57 30.75
N THR A 48 -0.01 -12.60 31.67
CA THR A 48 0.82 -11.45 32.07
C THR A 48 2.27 -11.86 32.23
N LEU A 49 3.18 -10.87 32.25
CA LEU A 49 4.57 -11.04 32.66
C LEU A 49 4.84 -10.26 33.94
N PRO A 50 5.87 -10.63 34.73
CA PRO A 50 6.27 -9.87 35.90
C PRO A 50 6.80 -8.48 35.50
N ASP A 51 6.64 -7.51 36.40
CA ASP A 51 7.02 -6.11 36.16
C ASP A 51 8.53 -5.90 36.01
N HIS A 52 9.32 -6.78 36.64
CA HIS A 52 10.78 -6.72 36.62
C HIS A 52 11.37 -7.98 35.98
N LEU A 53 11.95 -7.79 34.80
CA LEU A 53 12.78 -8.79 34.14
C LEU A 53 14.24 -8.66 34.61
N PRO A 54 15.05 -9.73 34.52
CA PRO A 54 16.46 -9.66 34.89
C PRO A 54 17.20 -8.59 34.07
N PRO A 55 18.01 -7.71 34.69
CA PRO A 55 18.51 -6.50 34.04
C PRO A 55 19.64 -6.76 33.02
N HIS A 56 20.33 -7.89 33.13
CA HIS A 56 21.49 -8.24 32.30
C HIS A 56 21.14 -8.95 30.99
N ILE A 57 19.84 -9.20 30.73
CA ILE A 57 19.43 -9.90 29.51
C ILE A 57 19.62 -9.02 28.28
N THR A 58 20.14 -9.63 27.22
CA THR A 58 20.29 -8.99 25.90
C THR A 58 19.29 -9.54 24.90
N LYS A 59 18.74 -10.73 25.14
CA LYS A 59 17.74 -11.37 24.28
C LYS A 59 16.54 -11.87 25.08
N LEU A 60 15.35 -11.39 24.71
CA LEU A 60 14.08 -11.80 25.29
C LEU A 60 13.24 -12.50 24.22
N ILE A 61 12.85 -13.75 24.50
CA ILE A 61 12.02 -14.56 23.62
C ILE A 61 10.73 -14.90 24.36
N ILE A 62 9.62 -14.46 23.76
CA ILE A 62 8.27 -14.74 24.20
C ILE A 62 7.58 -15.48 23.03
N PRO A 63 7.51 -16.82 23.09
CA PRO A 63 6.98 -17.60 21.99
C PRO A 63 5.45 -17.52 21.91
N ARG A 64 4.94 -18.10 20.81
CA ARG A 64 3.52 -18.39 20.61
C ARG A 64 2.97 -19.27 21.76
N ASN A 65 1.65 -19.29 21.91
CA ASN A 65 0.93 -19.97 23.00
C ASN A 65 1.03 -19.25 24.35
N ASN A 66 1.20 -17.94 24.31
CA ASN A 66 0.87 -17.09 25.43
C ASN A 66 -0.28 -16.16 25.01
N TYR A 67 -1.02 -15.66 25.99
CA TYR A 67 -2.18 -14.78 25.78
C TYR A 67 -1.87 -13.39 26.34
N LEU A 68 -0.62 -12.94 26.19
CA LEU A 68 -0.19 -11.65 26.72
C LEU A 68 -0.92 -10.52 26.01
N THR A 69 -1.53 -9.65 26.80
CA THR A 69 -2.20 -8.44 26.30
C THR A 69 -1.30 -7.20 26.38
N ARG A 70 -0.31 -7.22 27.29
CA ARG A 70 0.65 -6.14 27.55
C ARG A 70 2.01 -6.71 27.96
N LEU A 71 3.06 -5.95 27.70
CA LEU A 71 4.41 -6.22 28.21
C LEU A 71 4.76 -5.22 29.32
N SER A 72 5.56 -5.68 30.28
CA SER A 72 6.18 -4.84 31.30
C SER A 72 7.36 -4.06 30.74
N ARG A 73 8.01 -3.23 31.58
CA ARG A 73 9.13 -2.40 31.16
C ARG A 73 10.31 -3.27 30.70
N LEU A 74 10.81 -2.99 29.50
CA LEU A 74 11.93 -3.72 28.92
C LEU A 74 13.26 -3.32 29.58
N PRO A 75 14.21 -4.27 29.75
CA PRO A 75 15.55 -3.97 30.24
C PRO A 75 16.30 -3.03 29.29
N PRO A 76 17.08 -2.06 29.81
CA PRO A 76 17.79 -1.09 28.99
C PRO A 76 18.91 -1.71 28.13
N GLY A 77 19.47 -2.84 28.55
CA GLY A 77 20.52 -3.57 27.83
C GLY A 77 20.03 -4.51 26.72
N LEU A 78 18.72 -4.56 26.48
CA LEU A 78 18.13 -5.49 25.51
C LEU A 78 18.52 -5.12 24.07
N ARG A 79 18.99 -6.13 23.32
CA ARG A 79 19.38 -6.01 21.91
C ARG A 79 18.42 -6.74 20.97
N GLU A 80 17.83 -7.83 21.43
CA GLU A 80 16.88 -8.63 20.66
C GLU A 80 15.60 -8.86 21.45
N LEU A 81 14.47 -8.48 20.86
CA LEU A 81 13.14 -8.75 21.39
C LEU A 81 12.35 -9.58 20.37
N SER A 82 11.88 -10.75 20.79
CA SER A 82 10.97 -11.58 19.99
C SER A 82 9.71 -11.88 20.79
N VAL A 83 8.55 -11.47 20.28
CA VAL A 83 7.22 -11.72 20.86
C VAL A 83 6.27 -12.18 19.77
N ASP A 84 6.14 -13.49 19.61
CA ASP A 84 5.40 -14.08 18.49
C ASP A 84 4.03 -14.60 18.94
N GLY A 85 2.98 -14.36 18.17
CA GLY A 85 1.66 -14.98 18.32
C GLY A 85 1.04 -14.79 19.70
N ASN A 86 0.87 -13.53 20.11
CA ASN A 86 0.24 -13.12 21.36
C ASN A 86 -0.94 -12.16 21.09
N LEU A 87 -1.52 -11.56 22.11
CA LEU A 87 -2.67 -10.65 22.00
C LEU A 87 -2.27 -9.20 22.34
N LEU A 88 -1.03 -8.82 22.05
CA LEU A 88 -0.53 -7.50 22.43
C LEU A 88 -1.30 -6.40 21.72
N ALA A 89 -1.87 -5.49 22.52
CA ALA A 89 -2.57 -4.29 22.03
C ALA A 89 -1.63 -3.07 21.92
N SER A 90 -0.49 -3.09 22.61
CA SER A 90 0.50 -2.02 22.60
C SER A 90 1.88 -2.55 23.00
N LEU A 91 2.93 -1.90 22.52
CA LEU A 91 4.30 -2.13 22.99
C LEU A 91 4.75 -1.02 23.95
N PRO A 92 5.56 -1.35 24.97
CA PRO A 92 6.22 -0.36 25.81
C PRO A 92 7.30 0.39 25.02
N ALA A 93 7.86 1.45 25.63
CA ALA A 93 8.98 2.17 25.05
C ALA A 93 10.16 1.21 24.80
N LEU A 94 10.72 1.27 23.59
CA LEU A 94 11.80 0.39 23.17
C LEU A 94 13.14 0.90 23.73
N PRO A 95 14.05 -0.01 24.16
CA PRO A 95 15.35 0.39 24.64
C PRO A 95 16.21 0.93 23.49
N PRO A 96 17.05 1.96 23.72
CA PRO A 96 17.82 2.63 22.66
C PRO A 96 18.86 1.71 21.99
N GLY A 97 19.30 0.66 22.70
CA GLY A 97 20.26 -0.33 22.19
C GLY A 97 19.65 -1.48 21.40
N LEU A 98 18.33 -1.49 21.16
CA LEU A 98 17.66 -2.58 20.46
C LEU A 98 18.09 -2.65 18.99
N GLN A 99 18.49 -3.84 18.55
CA GLN A 99 18.98 -4.11 17.20
C GLN A 99 17.99 -4.95 16.38
N SER A 100 17.22 -5.82 17.03
CA SER A 100 16.22 -6.68 16.39
C SER A 100 14.92 -6.65 17.17
N LEU A 101 13.83 -6.31 16.48
CA LEU A 101 12.47 -6.35 17.01
C LEU A 101 11.62 -7.29 16.16
N SER A 102 11.09 -8.34 16.78
CA SER A 102 10.17 -9.28 16.18
C SER A 102 8.89 -9.34 17.02
N VAL A 103 7.77 -8.91 16.47
CA VAL A 103 6.44 -8.93 17.10
C VAL A 103 5.32 -9.48 16.20
N PRO A 104 5.55 -10.57 15.42
CA PRO A 104 4.55 -11.07 14.49
C PRO A 104 3.33 -11.68 15.19
N GLY A 105 2.17 -11.63 14.54
CA GLY A 105 0.94 -12.29 15.01
C GLY A 105 0.37 -11.69 16.30
N ASN A 106 0.40 -10.36 16.45
CA ASN A 106 -0.20 -9.65 17.58
C ASN A 106 -1.40 -8.79 17.13
N GLN A 107 -1.91 -7.91 17.99
CA GLN A 107 -3.04 -7.02 17.67
C GLN A 107 -2.63 -5.54 17.69
N LEU A 108 -1.37 -5.24 17.37
CA LEU A 108 -0.82 -3.89 17.46
C LEU A 108 -1.47 -2.96 16.42
N PRO A 109 -2.12 -1.86 16.83
CA PRO A 109 -2.62 -0.84 15.90
C PRO A 109 -1.53 0.12 15.42
N SER A 110 -0.47 0.29 16.22
CA SER A 110 0.70 1.12 15.92
C SER A 110 1.95 0.58 16.59
N LEU A 111 3.12 1.03 16.12
CA LEU A 111 4.41 0.79 16.76
C LEU A 111 4.86 2.06 17.52
N PRO A 112 5.57 1.90 18.65
CA PRO A 112 6.24 3.02 19.32
C PRO A 112 7.42 3.53 18.48
N ASP A 113 8.03 4.64 18.94
CA ASP A 113 9.24 5.17 18.30
C ASP A 113 10.34 4.12 18.22
N LEU A 114 10.87 3.94 17.01
CA LEU A 114 11.88 2.95 16.72
C LEU A 114 13.26 3.52 17.09
N PRO A 115 14.10 2.77 17.84
CA PRO A 115 15.42 3.25 18.21
C PRO A 115 16.33 3.33 16.98
N SER A 116 17.24 4.31 16.98
CA SER A 116 18.16 4.56 15.85
C SER A 116 19.10 3.38 15.54
N GLY A 117 19.37 2.53 16.54
CA GLY A 117 20.21 1.33 16.42
C GLY A 117 19.51 0.11 15.81
N LEU A 118 18.21 0.18 15.52
CA LEU A 118 17.44 -0.95 15.03
C LEU A 118 17.85 -1.33 13.60
N ARG A 119 18.15 -2.61 13.40
CA ARG A 119 18.57 -3.18 12.11
C ARG A 119 17.53 -4.10 11.49
N LYS A 120 16.71 -4.77 12.32
CA LYS A 120 15.68 -5.71 11.88
C LYS A 120 14.36 -5.41 12.55
N LEU A 121 13.30 -5.30 11.75
CA LEU A 121 11.93 -5.11 12.22
C LEU A 121 10.98 -6.10 11.55
N TRP A 122 10.42 -7.02 12.34
CA TRP A 122 9.43 -7.98 11.90
C TRP A 122 8.13 -7.79 12.69
N ALA A 123 7.06 -7.33 12.04
CA ALA A 123 5.76 -7.08 12.68
C ALA A 123 4.59 -7.60 11.84
N SER A 124 4.78 -8.70 11.13
CA SER A 124 3.76 -9.29 10.26
C SER A 124 2.53 -9.78 11.02
N GLY A 125 1.33 -9.73 10.42
CA GLY A 125 0.12 -10.25 11.04
C GLY A 125 -0.37 -9.42 12.23
N ASN A 126 -0.29 -8.09 12.12
CA ASN A 126 -0.79 -7.13 13.11
C ASN A 126 -1.96 -6.33 12.52
N ARG A 127 -2.33 -5.21 13.15
CA ARG A 127 -3.36 -4.28 12.68
C ARG A 127 -2.79 -2.89 12.40
N LEU A 128 -1.51 -2.82 12.01
CA LEU A 128 -0.82 -1.56 11.77
C LEU A 128 -1.45 -0.81 10.61
N THR A 129 -1.84 0.44 10.83
CA THR A 129 -2.40 1.33 9.79
C THR A 129 -1.37 2.32 9.24
N SER A 130 -0.34 2.63 10.02
CA SER A 130 0.76 3.50 9.63
C SER A 130 2.06 3.11 10.32
N LEU A 131 3.18 3.66 9.84
CA LEU A 131 4.49 3.58 10.46
C LEU A 131 5.06 4.97 10.71
N SER A 132 5.80 5.10 11.81
CA SER A 132 6.64 6.27 12.11
C SER A 132 7.92 6.25 11.27
N ALA A 133 8.76 7.28 11.42
CA ALA A 133 10.03 7.37 10.72
C ALA A 133 10.91 6.14 10.99
N LEU A 134 11.44 5.54 9.93
CA LEU A 134 12.30 4.37 10.03
C LEU A 134 13.73 4.79 10.40
N PRO A 135 14.43 4.00 11.23
CA PRO A 135 15.82 4.29 11.56
C PRO A 135 16.72 4.11 10.33
N SER A 136 17.69 5.01 10.16
CA SER A 136 18.56 5.06 8.97
C SER A 136 19.38 3.79 8.74
N GLY A 137 19.71 3.05 9.81
CA GLY A 137 20.47 1.80 9.77
C GLY A 137 19.63 0.54 9.61
N LEU A 138 18.32 0.66 9.35
CA LEU A 138 17.44 -0.50 9.18
C LEU A 138 17.77 -1.25 7.89
N ARG A 139 17.90 -2.57 7.99
CA ARG A 139 18.28 -3.47 6.88
C ARG A 139 17.16 -4.40 6.46
N GLU A 140 16.33 -4.82 7.41
CA GLU A 140 15.22 -5.75 7.18
C GLU A 140 13.93 -5.17 7.74
N LEU A 141 12.91 -5.04 6.89
CA LEU A 141 11.57 -4.60 7.25
C LEU A 141 10.53 -5.60 6.72
N ILE A 142 9.97 -6.41 7.62
CA ILE A 142 8.96 -7.42 7.30
C ILE A 142 7.70 -7.12 8.10
N ILE A 143 6.69 -6.56 7.43
CA ILE A 143 5.44 -6.08 8.04
C ILE A 143 4.22 -6.53 7.23
N SER A 144 4.31 -7.73 6.64
CA SER A 144 3.26 -8.32 5.82
C SER A 144 1.96 -8.56 6.62
N SER A 145 0.82 -8.65 5.94
CA SER A 145 -0.48 -8.93 6.58
C SER A 145 -0.84 -7.90 7.64
N ASN A 146 -0.85 -6.63 7.25
CA ASN A 146 -1.25 -5.49 8.07
C ASN A 146 -2.32 -4.66 7.31
N ARG A 147 -2.58 -3.43 7.73
CA ARG A 147 -3.56 -2.52 7.11
C ARG A 147 -2.92 -1.21 6.67
N LEU A 148 -1.64 -1.25 6.29
CA LEU A 148 -0.89 -0.06 5.89
C LEU A 148 -1.43 0.50 4.57
N THR A 149 -1.71 1.79 4.53
CA THR A 149 -2.14 2.51 3.33
C THR A 149 -1.00 3.25 2.63
N SER A 150 0.08 3.54 3.36
CA SER A 150 1.29 4.17 2.86
C SER A 150 2.52 3.70 3.65
N LEU A 151 3.70 3.96 3.09
CA LEU A 151 4.99 3.74 3.76
C LEU A 151 5.72 5.07 3.93
N PRO A 152 6.47 5.25 5.04
CA PRO A 152 7.40 6.37 5.19
C PRO A 152 8.58 6.24 4.22
N ALA A 153 9.44 7.26 4.18
CA ALA A 153 10.70 7.19 3.43
C ALA A 153 11.53 5.98 3.88
N LEU A 154 12.00 5.19 2.91
CA LEU A 154 12.78 4.00 3.17
C LEU A 154 14.25 4.38 3.43
N PRO A 155 14.91 3.74 4.41
CA PRO A 155 16.32 3.99 4.67
C PRO A 155 17.19 3.42 3.54
N SER A 156 18.30 4.10 3.25
CA SER A 156 19.21 3.72 2.16
C SER A 156 19.93 2.39 2.39
N GLU A 157 20.08 1.95 3.64
CA GLU A 157 20.67 0.65 3.99
C GLU A 157 19.69 -0.54 3.89
N LEU A 158 18.42 -0.31 3.56
CA LEU A 158 17.43 -1.36 3.50
C LEU A 158 17.75 -2.37 2.39
N ARG A 159 17.73 -3.65 2.74
CA ARG A 159 18.02 -4.77 1.84
C ARG A 159 16.78 -5.61 1.57
N ASP A 160 15.98 -5.85 2.62
CA ASP A 160 14.80 -6.71 2.53
C ASP A 160 13.56 -5.94 2.96
N LEU A 161 12.61 -5.80 2.05
CA LEU A 161 11.32 -5.17 2.29
C LEU A 161 10.18 -6.12 1.94
N SER A 162 9.40 -6.51 2.95
CA SER A 162 8.17 -7.30 2.75
C SER A 162 6.98 -6.60 3.40
N VAL A 163 6.09 -6.12 2.55
CA VAL A 163 4.85 -5.40 2.89
C VAL A 163 3.65 -6.04 2.22
N SER A 164 3.74 -7.34 1.90
CA SER A 164 2.68 -8.09 1.24
C SER A 164 1.39 -8.13 2.06
N HIS A 165 0.23 -8.27 1.42
CA HIS A 165 -1.08 -8.25 2.09
C HIS A 165 -1.31 -6.99 2.94
N ASN A 166 -1.18 -5.82 2.31
CA ASN A 166 -1.51 -4.53 2.89
C ASN A 166 -2.49 -3.78 1.95
N LEU A 167 -2.70 -2.49 2.19
CA LEU A 167 -3.59 -1.62 1.41
C LEU A 167 -2.82 -0.49 0.72
N LEU A 168 -1.55 -0.72 0.37
CA LEU A 168 -0.69 0.31 -0.22
C LEU A 168 -1.20 0.69 -1.61
N ALA A 169 -1.46 1.98 -1.81
CA ALA A 169 -1.84 2.54 -3.11
C ALA A 169 -0.64 2.93 -3.98
N SER A 170 0.49 3.25 -3.34
CA SER A 170 1.76 3.60 -3.97
C SER A 170 2.94 3.16 -3.13
N LEU A 171 4.14 3.15 -3.73
CA LEU A 171 5.40 2.91 -3.04
C LEU A 171 6.25 4.20 -3.03
N PRO A 172 7.00 4.45 -1.95
CA PRO A 172 8.04 5.47 -1.95
C PRO A 172 9.23 5.07 -2.84
N GLU A 173 10.16 6.00 -3.03
CA GLU A 173 11.45 5.71 -3.68
C GLU A 173 12.14 4.52 -3.01
N LEU A 174 12.58 3.58 -3.85
CA LEU A 174 13.21 2.34 -3.41
C LEU A 174 14.73 2.56 -3.27
N PRO A 175 15.35 2.07 -2.18
CA PRO A 175 16.78 2.18 -2.01
C PRO A 175 17.51 1.31 -3.05
N SER A 176 18.58 1.84 -3.66
CA SER A 176 19.33 1.17 -4.73
C SER A 176 19.99 -0.16 -4.29
N GLY A 177 20.20 -0.35 -2.99
CA GLY A 177 20.77 -1.57 -2.41
C GLY A 177 19.75 -2.68 -2.09
N LEU A 178 18.47 -2.49 -2.44
CA LEU A 178 17.41 -3.44 -2.12
C LEU A 178 17.61 -4.76 -2.88
N GLN A 179 17.49 -5.87 -2.16
CA GLN A 179 17.73 -7.24 -2.65
C GLN A 179 16.42 -8.01 -2.80
N GLU A 180 15.48 -7.81 -1.87
CA GLU A 180 14.19 -8.48 -1.90
C GLU A 180 13.08 -7.46 -1.63
N LEU A 181 12.11 -7.39 -2.55
CA LEU A 181 10.92 -6.54 -2.45
C LEU A 181 9.68 -7.40 -2.64
N SER A 182 8.91 -7.61 -1.58
CA SER A 182 7.62 -8.31 -1.64
C SER A 182 6.49 -7.36 -1.30
N VAL A 183 5.78 -6.89 -2.33
CA VAL A 183 4.63 -5.99 -2.22
C VAL A 183 3.35 -6.64 -2.76
N SER A 184 3.31 -7.97 -2.82
CA SER A 184 2.17 -8.71 -3.33
C SER A 184 0.89 -8.47 -2.52
N HIS A 185 -0.28 -8.61 -3.16
CA HIS A 185 -1.59 -8.38 -2.56
C HIS A 185 -1.71 -7.01 -1.89
N ASN A 186 -1.45 -5.96 -2.66
CA ASN A 186 -1.67 -4.55 -2.28
C ASN A 186 -2.66 -3.90 -3.27
N ARG A 187 -2.75 -2.57 -3.26
CA ARG A 187 -3.61 -1.76 -4.13
C ARG A 187 -2.78 -0.91 -5.09
N LEU A 188 -1.58 -1.36 -5.44
CA LEU A 188 -0.67 -0.60 -6.30
C LEU A 188 -1.22 -0.52 -7.73
N THR A 189 -1.37 0.69 -8.24
CA THR A 189 -1.75 0.96 -9.64
C THR A 189 -0.55 1.33 -10.51
N ARG A 190 0.49 1.89 -9.87
CA ARG A 190 1.74 2.35 -10.48
C ARG A 190 2.93 1.96 -9.59
N LEU A 191 4.12 2.05 -10.17
CA LEU A 191 5.39 1.71 -9.52
C LEU A 191 6.35 2.91 -9.65
N PRO A 192 7.22 3.14 -8.65
CA PRO A 192 8.22 4.20 -8.70
C PRO A 192 9.28 3.89 -9.75
N GLU A 193 9.88 4.92 -10.36
CA GLU A 193 10.93 4.75 -11.37
C GLU A 193 12.14 3.99 -10.82
N SER A 194 12.47 4.16 -9.53
CA SER A 194 13.55 3.43 -8.84
C SER A 194 13.48 1.92 -8.96
N ILE A 195 12.30 1.34 -9.26
CA ILE A 195 12.14 -0.10 -9.41
C ILE A 195 13.00 -0.67 -10.55
N ILE A 196 13.24 0.11 -11.62
CA ILE A 196 14.05 -0.35 -12.76
C ILE A 196 15.55 -0.20 -12.49
N SER A 197 15.91 0.66 -11.54
CA SER A 197 17.30 0.93 -11.13
C SER A 197 17.82 -0.08 -10.11
N LEU A 198 16.97 -1.00 -9.64
CA LEU A 198 17.38 -2.08 -8.75
C LEU A 198 18.38 -3.02 -9.44
N PRO A 199 19.28 -3.64 -8.67
CA PRO A 199 20.30 -4.51 -9.23
C PRO A 199 19.70 -5.80 -9.81
N SER A 200 20.40 -6.44 -10.76
CA SER A 200 19.95 -7.65 -11.46
C SER A 200 19.65 -8.85 -10.55
N TYR A 201 20.28 -8.90 -9.37
CA TYR A 201 20.05 -9.94 -8.37
C TYR A 201 18.82 -9.66 -7.50
N ALA A 202 18.26 -8.45 -7.55
CA ALA A 202 17.10 -8.11 -6.75
C ALA A 202 15.87 -8.87 -7.24
N ARG A 203 15.08 -9.38 -6.29
CA ARG A 203 13.83 -10.06 -6.55
C ARG A 203 12.68 -9.15 -6.14
N VAL A 204 11.73 -9.01 -7.03
CA VAL A 204 10.56 -8.16 -6.82
C VAL A 204 9.31 -8.98 -7.06
N ASN A 205 8.41 -9.02 -6.09
CA ASN A 205 7.11 -9.66 -6.19
C ASN A 205 6.00 -8.61 -6.11
N LEU A 206 5.26 -8.46 -7.21
CA LEU A 206 4.14 -7.53 -7.39
C LEU A 206 2.79 -8.25 -7.53
N ASP A 207 2.73 -9.57 -7.36
CA ASP A 207 1.53 -10.39 -7.58
C ASP A 207 0.30 -9.86 -6.81
N GLY A 208 -0.90 -10.04 -7.34
CA GLY A 208 -2.12 -9.57 -6.69
C GLY A 208 -2.24 -8.04 -6.51
N ASN A 209 -1.63 -7.23 -7.38
CA ASN A 209 -1.83 -5.78 -7.44
C ASN A 209 -2.60 -5.36 -8.70
N PRO A 210 -3.52 -4.37 -8.61
CA PRO A 210 -4.25 -3.83 -9.75
C PRO A 210 -3.39 -2.85 -10.57
N LEU A 211 -2.24 -3.31 -11.07
CA LEU A 211 -1.32 -2.50 -11.87
C LEU A 211 -2.01 -2.04 -13.16
N SER A 212 -1.80 -0.78 -13.55
CA SER A 212 -2.32 -0.25 -14.81
C SER A 212 -1.74 -0.98 -16.03
N GLU A 213 -2.51 -1.04 -17.12
CA GLU A 213 -2.04 -1.66 -18.37
C GLU A 213 -0.75 -1.03 -18.87
N ARG A 214 -0.61 0.29 -18.74
CA ARG A 214 0.61 1.02 -19.08
C ARG A 214 1.80 0.49 -18.29
N THR A 215 1.67 0.40 -16.96
CA THR A 215 2.74 -0.14 -16.10
C THR A 215 3.09 -1.57 -16.49
N LEU A 216 2.10 -2.43 -16.75
CA LEU A 216 2.33 -3.81 -17.18
C LEU A 216 3.04 -3.88 -18.55
N ARG A 217 2.64 -3.05 -19.51
CA ARG A 217 3.26 -2.98 -20.84
C ARG A 217 4.71 -2.49 -20.74
N THR A 218 4.96 -1.45 -19.96
CA THR A 218 6.32 -0.95 -19.70
C THR A 218 7.19 -2.03 -19.05
N LEU A 219 6.70 -2.72 -18.01
CA LEU A 219 7.41 -3.82 -17.38
C LEU A 219 7.69 -4.96 -18.36
N ARG A 220 6.71 -5.34 -19.19
CA ARG A 220 6.88 -6.38 -20.20
C ARG A 220 7.92 -6.01 -21.26
N ASN A 221 7.86 -4.79 -21.78
CA ASN A 221 8.81 -4.32 -22.78
C ASN A 221 10.23 -4.24 -22.21
N LEU A 222 10.38 -3.76 -20.96
CA LEU A 222 11.68 -3.68 -20.29
C LEU A 222 12.27 -5.07 -20.02
N THR A 223 11.48 -5.98 -19.44
CA THR A 223 11.94 -7.33 -19.10
C THR A 223 12.19 -8.22 -20.33
N SER A 224 11.57 -7.89 -21.48
CA SER A 224 11.78 -8.61 -22.75
C SER A 224 12.90 -8.00 -23.62
N ALA A 225 13.46 -6.85 -23.24
CA ALA A 225 14.47 -6.16 -24.03
C ALA A 225 15.80 -6.95 -24.05
N PRO A 226 16.45 -7.10 -25.23
CA PRO A 226 17.75 -7.73 -25.31
C PRO A 226 18.77 -6.90 -24.53
N GLY A 227 19.40 -7.51 -23.52
CA GLY A 227 20.37 -6.83 -22.64
C GLY A 227 19.79 -6.26 -21.35
N TYR A 228 18.53 -6.58 -21.00
CA TYR A 228 17.96 -6.20 -19.71
C TYR A 228 18.81 -6.74 -18.54
N SER A 229 19.31 -5.83 -17.72
CA SER A 229 20.13 -6.08 -16.53
C SER A 229 19.48 -5.58 -15.23
N GLY A 230 18.17 -5.30 -15.27
CA GLY A 230 17.39 -4.89 -14.10
C GLY A 230 16.93 -6.08 -13.24
N PRO A 231 16.12 -5.82 -12.21
CA PRO A 231 15.70 -6.84 -11.24
C PRO A 231 14.80 -7.92 -11.85
N ARG A 232 14.69 -9.05 -11.14
CA ARG A 232 13.74 -10.13 -11.46
C ARG A 232 12.37 -9.78 -10.89
N ILE A 233 11.48 -9.29 -11.73
CA ILE A 233 10.12 -8.88 -11.35
C ILE A 233 9.12 -9.99 -11.68
N ARG A 234 8.36 -10.41 -10.67
CA ARG A 234 7.19 -11.27 -10.78
C ARG A 234 5.94 -10.42 -10.61
N PHE A 235 4.99 -10.60 -11.52
CA PHE A 235 3.66 -10.00 -11.47
C PHE A 235 2.67 -10.96 -12.12
N ASP A 236 1.46 -11.02 -11.59
CA ASP A 236 0.40 -11.82 -12.18
C ASP A 236 -0.02 -11.23 -13.54
N MET A 237 -0.17 -12.12 -14.52
CA MET A 237 -0.86 -11.80 -15.78
C MET A 237 -2.38 -11.68 -15.60
N ALA A 238 -2.87 -11.75 -14.36
CA ALA A 238 -4.27 -11.73 -13.96
C ALA A 238 -4.83 -10.31 -13.69
N GLY A 239 -4.20 -9.27 -14.22
CA GLY A 239 -4.98 -8.11 -14.66
C GLY A 239 -5.79 -8.56 -15.88
N PRO A 240 -7.05 -8.10 -16.08
CA PRO A 240 -7.91 -8.67 -17.11
C PRO A 240 -7.23 -8.56 -18.47
N SER A 241 -6.67 -9.67 -18.95
CA SER A 241 -6.48 -9.95 -20.37
C SER A 241 -7.85 -10.25 -21.01
N VAL A 242 -8.89 -9.58 -20.54
CA VAL A 242 -10.14 -9.42 -21.27
C VAL A 242 -9.88 -8.15 -22.06
N PRO A 243 -9.90 -8.16 -23.41
CA PRO A 243 -10.01 -6.89 -24.13
C PRO A 243 -11.18 -6.15 -23.48
N ARG A 244 -10.93 -5.00 -22.85
CA ARG A 244 -11.95 -4.25 -22.11
C ARG A 244 -13.19 -4.14 -23.01
N GLU A 245 -14.20 -4.95 -22.72
CA GLU A 245 -15.51 -4.74 -23.30
C GLU A 245 -15.94 -3.38 -22.80
N ALA A 246 -16.30 -2.49 -23.73
CA ALA A 246 -16.73 -1.16 -23.36
C ALA A 246 -17.89 -1.28 -22.37
N ARG A 247 -17.70 -0.76 -21.15
CA ARG A 247 -18.82 -0.62 -20.22
C ARG A 247 -19.84 0.34 -20.82
N ALA A 248 -21.08 0.27 -20.35
CA ALA A 248 -22.11 1.15 -20.85
C ALA A 248 -21.72 2.62 -20.62
N LEU A 249 -21.91 3.46 -21.64
CA LEU A 249 -21.37 4.83 -21.67
C LEU A 249 -21.82 5.68 -20.46
N HIS A 250 -23.06 5.53 -20.01
CA HIS A 250 -23.58 6.22 -18.83
C HIS A 250 -22.76 5.92 -17.56
N LEU A 251 -22.26 4.69 -17.38
CA LEU A 251 -21.40 4.33 -16.24
C LEU A 251 -20.02 4.97 -16.34
N ALA A 252 -19.47 5.06 -17.55
CA ALA A 252 -18.19 5.73 -17.76
C ALA A 252 -18.29 7.23 -17.51
N VAL A 253 -19.37 7.86 -17.95
CA VAL A 253 -19.63 9.28 -17.76
C VAL A 253 -19.95 9.63 -16.30
N ALA A 254 -20.66 8.76 -15.57
CA ALA A 254 -20.98 8.94 -14.15
C ALA A 254 -19.72 9.13 -13.28
N ASP A 255 -18.61 8.46 -13.61
CA ASP A 255 -17.33 8.64 -12.89
C ASP A 255 -16.76 10.07 -13.00
N TRP A 256 -17.13 10.81 -14.05
CA TRP A 256 -16.64 12.16 -14.31
C TRP A 256 -17.58 13.25 -13.79
N LEU A 257 -18.89 12.99 -13.82
CA LEU A 257 -19.91 13.92 -13.36
C LEU A 257 -19.93 14.00 -11.81
N MET A 258 -20.43 15.12 -11.31
CA MET A 258 -20.73 15.27 -9.88
C MET A 258 -22.03 14.52 -9.56
N PRO A 259 -22.12 13.81 -8.42
CA PRO A 259 -23.35 13.11 -8.05
C PRO A 259 -24.51 14.11 -7.89
N ALA A 260 -25.69 13.71 -8.36
CA ALA A 260 -26.92 14.49 -8.21
C ALA A 260 -27.23 14.76 -6.72
N ARG A 261 -27.82 15.93 -6.44
CA ARG A 261 -28.39 16.21 -5.11
C ARG A 261 -29.64 15.36 -4.92
N GLU A 262 -29.96 14.99 -3.67
CA GLU A 262 -31.14 14.19 -3.37
C GLU A 262 -32.40 14.83 -3.99
N GLY A 263 -33.04 14.09 -4.91
CA GLY A 263 -34.28 14.51 -5.60
C GLY A 263 -34.11 14.99 -7.04
N GLU A 264 -32.89 15.14 -7.55
CA GLU A 264 -32.63 15.47 -8.96
C GLU A 264 -32.32 14.20 -9.79
N PRO A 265 -32.74 14.12 -11.06
CA PRO A 265 -32.36 13.01 -11.95
C PRO A 265 -30.84 12.96 -12.14
N ASP A 266 -30.29 11.76 -12.25
CA ASP A 266 -28.84 11.59 -12.39
C ASP A 266 -28.40 12.24 -13.71
N PRO A 267 -27.43 13.17 -13.72
CA PRO A 267 -26.95 13.75 -14.97
C PRO A 267 -26.36 12.70 -15.93
N ALA A 268 -25.98 11.51 -15.43
CA ALA A 268 -25.60 10.36 -16.24
C ALA A 268 -26.79 9.71 -16.98
N ASP A 269 -28.04 9.91 -16.55
CA ASP A 269 -29.22 9.29 -17.17
C ASP A 269 -29.39 9.75 -18.63
N ARG A 270 -28.98 10.98 -18.93
CA ARG A 270 -28.99 11.55 -20.29
C ARG A 270 -28.11 10.76 -21.26
N TRP A 271 -27.12 10.04 -20.75
CA TRP A 271 -26.17 9.26 -21.54
C TRP A 271 -26.64 7.81 -21.81
N HIS A 272 -27.79 7.39 -21.27
CA HIS A 272 -28.38 6.10 -21.61
C HIS A 272 -28.77 6.03 -23.10
N ALA A 273 -29.41 7.09 -23.62
CA ALA A 273 -29.80 7.17 -25.03
C ALA A 273 -28.56 7.22 -25.94
N SER A 274 -27.57 8.05 -25.59
CA SER A 274 -26.33 8.20 -26.36
C SER A 274 -25.40 6.98 -26.28
N GLY A 275 -25.65 6.05 -25.35
CA GLY A 275 -24.93 4.78 -25.28
C GLY A 275 -25.22 3.81 -26.42
N GLN A 276 -26.30 4.04 -27.19
CA GLN A 276 -26.67 3.25 -28.37
C GLN A 276 -26.17 3.87 -29.69
N GLU A 277 -25.52 5.03 -29.63
CA GLU A 277 -24.99 5.72 -30.81
C GLU A 277 -23.74 5.01 -31.36
N ASN A 278 -23.50 5.16 -32.66
CA ASN A 278 -22.30 4.63 -33.30
C ASN A 278 -21.05 5.18 -32.61
N ASN A 279 -20.07 4.31 -32.34
CA ASN A 279 -18.80 4.63 -31.68
C ASN A 279 -18.89 5.01 -30.19
N ALA A 280 -20.07 4.93 -29.56
CA ALA A 280 -20.25 5.18 -28.12
C ALA A 280 -19.38 4.25 -27.25
N ALA A 281 -19.22 2.99 -27.67
CA ALA A 281 -18.35 2.01 -27.01
C ALA A 281 -16.87 2.45 -27.01
N ALA A 282 -16.38 2.98 -28.12
CA ALA A 282 -15.00 3.49 -28.22
C ALA A 282 -14.81 4.74 -27.35
N PHE A 283 -15.84 5.60 -27.26
CA PHE A 283 -15.80 6.77 -26.38
C PHE A 283 -15.82 6.39 -24.89
N SER A 284 -16.59 5.37 -24.50
CA SER A 284 -16.56 4.84 -23.13
C SER A 284 -15.15 4.34 -22.75
N LEU A 285 -14.52 3.58 -23.64
CA LEU A 285 -13.14 3.12 -23.48
C LEU A 285 -12.15 4.28 -23.35
N PHE A 286 -12.35 5.34 -24.13
CA PHE A 286 -11.53 6.55 -24.06
C PHE A 286 -11.65 7.26 -22.71
N LEU A 287 -12.87 7.41 -22.16
CA LEU A 287 -13.08 8.01 -20.84
C LEU A 287 -12.43 7.21 -19.71
N ASP A 288 -12.50 5.88 -19.79
CA ASP A 288 -11.85 4.99 -18.81
C ASP A 288 -10.32 5.14 -18.86
N ARG A 289 -9.75 5.24 -20.07
CA ARG A 289 -8.31 5.49 -20.25
C ARG A 289 -7.89 6.88 -19.78
N LEU A 290 -8.72 7.90 -20.00
CA LEU A 290 -8.41 9.27 -19.59
C LEU A 290 -8.34 9.40 -18.05
N ARG A 291 -9.14 8.59 -17.34
CA ARG A 291 -9.15 8.54 -15.86
C ARG A 291 -7.84 8.01 -15.29
N GLU A 292 -7.12 7.18 -16.03
CA GLU A 292 -5.85 6.59 -15.61
C GLU A 292 -4.65 7.55 -15.78
N THR A 293 -4.86 8.75 -16.34
CA THR A 293 -3.79 9.77 -16.50
C THR A 293 -3.47 10.50 -15.20
N GLU A 294 -2.25 11.02 -15.06
CA GLU A 294 -1.84 11.77 -13.86
C GLU A 294 -2.71 13.01 -13.56
N ASN A 295 -3.29 13.61 -14.61
CA ASN A 295 -4.11 14.81 -14.49
C ASN A 295 -5.43 14.55 -13.75
N PHE A 296 -5.94 13.32 -13.77
CA PHE A 296 -7.21 12.97 -13.11
C PHE A 296 -7.12 13.07 -11.58
N GLU A 297 -6.02 12.62 -10.99
CA GLU A 297 -5.87 12.61 -9.52
C GLU A 297 -5.27 13.91 -8.97
N LYS A 298 -4.41 14.60 -9.74
CA LYS A 298 -3.67 15.79 -9.27
C LYS A 298 -4.42 17.11 -9.48
N ASP A 299 -5.31 17.19 -10.47
CA ASP A 299 -5.95 18.45 -10.87
C ASP A 299 -7.48 18.37 -10.75
N ALA A 300 -8.02 18.92 -9.67
CA ALA A 300 -9.46 19.05 -9.48
C ALA A 300 -10.12 19.93 -10.56
N GLY A 301 -9.38 20.89 -11.13
CA GLY A 301 -9.81 21.71 -12.25
C GLY A 301 -9.92 20.91 -13.54
N PHE A 302 -9.07 19.90 -13.75
CA PHE A 302 -9.15 19.01 -14.90
C PHE A 302 -10.45 18.19 -14.90
N ARG A 303 -10.84 17.62 -13.75
CA ARG A 303 -12.13 16.90 -13.64
C ARG A 303 -13.32 17.81 -13.95
N ALA A 304 -13.31 19.04 -13.42
CA ALA A 304 -14.36 20.02 -13.69
C ALA A 304 -14.42 20.43 -15.18
N GLN A 305 -13.26 20.57 -15.84
CA GLN A 305 -13.19 20.84 -17.27
C GLN A 305 -13.77 19.71 -18.11
N ILE A 306 -13.46 18.44 -17.78
CA ILE A 306 -14.03 17.29 -18.48
C ILE A 306 -15.53 17.17 -18.23
N SER A 307 -16.01 17.43 -17.00
CA SER A 307 -17.43 17.46 -16.70
C SER A 307 -18.19 18.53 -17.51
N SER A 308 -17.63 19.74 -17.64
CA SER A 308 -18.22 20.81 -18.45
C SER A 308 -18.21 20.45 -19.94
N TRP A 309 -17.13 19.83 -20.41
CA TRP A 309 -17.02 19.34 -21.78
C TRP A 309 -18.05 18.25 -22.11
N LEU A 310 -18.27 17.30 -21.19
CA LEU A 310 -19.31 16.28 -21.32
C LEU A 310 -20.71 16.91 -21.33
N ALA A 311 -20.98 17.92 -20.50
CA ALA A 311 -22.27 18.62 -20.53
C ALA A 311 -22.56 19.24 -21.90
N LEU A 312 -21.56 19.84 -22.56
CA LEU A 312 -21.70 20.40 -23.91
C LEU A 312 -21.94 19.32 -24.97
N LEU A 313 -21.27 18.16 -24.86
CA LEU A 313 -21.50 17.02 -25.75
C LEU A 313 -22.91 16.42 -25.58
N ALA A 314 -23.49 16.50 -24.38
CA ALA A 314 -24.85 16.02 -24.12
C ALA A 314 -25.95 16.92 -24.71
N GLU A 315 -25.62 18.13 -25.14
CA GLU A 315 -26.56 19.07 -25.77
C GLU A 315 -26.40 19.15 -27.30
N ASP A 316 -25.24 18.78 -27.83
CA ASP A 316 -24.93 18.89 -29.27
C ASP A 316 -24.65 17.52 -29.90
N ASP A 317 -25.66 16.98 -30.59
CA ASP A 317 -25.60 15.67 -31.24
C ASP A 317 -24.54 15.59 -32.36
N VAL A 318 -24.32 16.69 -33.09
CA VAL A 318 -23.37 16.74 -34.21
C VAL A 318 -21.93 16.74 -33.68
N LEU A 319 -21.67 17.54 -32.65
CA LEU A 319 -20.37 17.56 -31.98
C LEU A 319 -20.10 16.21 -31.30
N ARG A 320 -21.12 15.60 -30.68
CA ARG A 320 -21.01 14.28 -30.04
C ARG A 320 -20.63 13.19 -31.03
N ALA A 321 -21.31 13.13 -32.19
CA ALA A 321 -20.99 12.16 -33.23
C ALA A 321 -19.57 12.33 -33.80
N LYS A 322 -19.13 13.57 -34.06
CA LYS A 322 -17.74 13.88 -34.48
C LYS A 322 -16.73 13.42 -33.42
N THR A 323 -17.01 13.70 -32.15
CA THR A 323 -16.14 13.34 -31.01
C THR A 323 -16.04 11.83 -30.83
N PHE A 324 -17.15 11.10 -30.94
CA PHE A 324 -17.16 9.63 -30.84
C PHE A 324 -16.39 8.98 -31.98
N ALA A 325 -16.49 9.50 -33.21
CA ALA A 325 -15.70 9.02 -34.34
C ALA A 325 -14.20 9.16 -34.07
N MET A 326 -13.74 10.32 -33.57
CA MET A 326 -12.33 10.51 -33.21
C MET A 326 -11.86 9.61 -32.06
N ALA A 327 -12.78 9.20 -31.17
CA ALA A 327 -12.45 8.28 -30.09
C ALA A 327 -12.12 6.87 -30.60
N THR A 328 -12.63 6.46 -31.76
CA THR A 328 -12.25 5.18 -32.39
C THR A 328 -10.79 5.18 -32.85
N GLU A 329 -10.34 6.28 -33.47
CA GLU A 329 -8.94 6.45 -33.88
C GLU A 329 -8.01 6.51 -32.66
N ALA A 330 -8.42 7.22 -31.60
CA ALA A 330 -7.66 7.32 -30.36
C ALA A 330 -7.58 6.01 -29.57
N THR A 331 -8.61 5.16 -29.66
CA THR A 331 -8.61 3.86 -28.97
C THR A 331 -7.82 2.79 -29.72
N SER A 332 -7.66 2.93 -31.04
CA SER A 332 -6.90 2.03 -31.92
C SER A 332 -5.37 2.22 -31.89
N SER A 333 -4.87 3.38 -31.44
CA SER A 333 -3.44 3.75 -31.44
C SER A 333 -2.88 3.89 -30.02
N CYS A 334 -1.61 3.51 -29.82
CA CYS A 334 -0.94 3.39 -28.51
C CYS A 334 -1.09 4.60 -27.55
N GLU A 335 -0.94 4.31 -26.25
CA GLU A 335 -1.21 5.13 -25.04
C GLU A 335 -0.74 6.59 -25.05
N ASP A 336 0.30 6.96 -25.79
CA ASP A 336 0.82 8.34 -25.80
C ASP A 336 -0.08 9.34 -26.55
N ARG A 337 -1.22 8.87 -27.09
CA ARG A 337 -2.18 9.73 -27.80
C ARG A 337 -3.49 10.02 -27.06
N VAL A 338 -3.74 9.57 -25.83
CA VAL A 338 -5.03 9.87 -25.16
C VAL A 338 -5.17 11.36 -24.82
N THR A 339 -4.12 11.99 -24.29
CA THR A 339 -4.07 13.44 -24.04
C THR A 339 -4.04 14.25 -25.34
N PHE A 340 -3.35 13.74 -26.37
CA PHE A 340 -3.36 14.34 -27.71
C PHE A 340 -4.75 14.26 -28.35
N ALA A 341 -5.43 13.12 -28.23
CA ALA A 341 -6.78 12.91 -28.73
C ALA A 341 -7.77 13.82 -28.00
N LEU A 342 -7.64 13.99 -26.68
CA LEU A 342 -8.40 15.00 -25.93
C LEU A 342 -8.18 16.41 -26.49
N HIS A 343 -6.93 16.77 -26.79
CA HIS A 343 -6.61 18.06 -27.39
C HIS A 343 -7.23 18.22 -28.79
N GLN A 344 -7.18 17.17 -29.62
CA GLN A 344 -7.81 17.17 -30.94
C GLN A 344 -9.33 17.28 -30.84
N MET A 345 -9.96 16.57 -29.90
CA MET A 345 -11.40 16.66 -29.66
C MET A 345 -11.82 18.06 -29.17
N LYS A 346 -11.02 18.70 -28.29
CA LYS A 346 -11.23 20.10 -27.89
C LYS A 346 -11.05 21.07 -29.06
N ASN A 347 -10.09 20.83 -29.95
CA ASN A 347 -9.95 21.64 -31.17
C ASN A 347 -11.17 21.51 -32.09
N VAL A 348 -11.70 20.30 -32.27
CA VAL A 348 -12.92 20.09 -33.06
C VAL A 348 -14.13 20.78 -32.44
N GLN A 349 -14.23 20.81 -31.12
CA GLN A 349 -15.22 21.62 -30.43
C GLN A 349 -15.07 23.12 -30.73
N LEU A 350 -13.85 23.66 -30.71
CA LEU A 350 -13.62 25.08 -31.03
C LEU A 350 -14.01 25.42 -32.47
N VAL A 351 -13.67 24.55 -33.43
CA VAL A 351 -14.05 24.70 -34.84
C VAL A 351 -15.56 24.64 -35.00
N HIS A 352 -16.22 23.68 -34.37
CA HIS A 352 -17.70 23.55 -34.41
C HIS A 352 -18.41 24.75 -33.78
N ASN A 353 -17.88 25.31 -32.69
CA ASN A 353 -18.41 26.53 -32.10
C ASN A 353 -18.27 27.74 -33.05
N ALA A 354 -17.18 27.81 -33.83
CA ALA A 354 -17.00 28.85 -34.85
C ALA A 354 -17.98 28.66 -36.03
N GLU A 355 -18.19 27.43 -36.50
CA GLU A 355 -19.17 27.12 -37.55
C GLU A 355 -20.62 27.46 -37.13
N LYS A 356 -20.94 27.33 -35.84
CA LYS A 356 -22.24 27.72 -35.26
C LYS A 356 -22.41 29.22 -35.01
N GLY A 357 -21.39 30.03 -35.28
CA GLY A 357 -21.42 31.48 -35.08
C GLY A 357 -21.34 31.93 -33.62
N VAL A 358 -20.86 31.08 -32.72
CA VAL A 358 -20.74 31.41 -31.28
C VAL A 358 -19.76 32.57 -31.05
N TYR A 359 -18.82 32.78 -31.96
CA TYR A 359 -17.82 33.86 -31.90
C TYR A 359 -18.15 35.08 -32.78
N ASP A 360 -19.30 35.08 -33.47
CA ASP A 360 -19.65 36.15 -34.44
C ASP A 360 -19.76 37.53 -33.78
N ASN A 361 -20.09 37.57 -32.48
CA ASN A 361 -20.17 38.79 -31.68
C ASN A 361 -18.98 38.97 -30.71
N ASN A 362 -17.95 38.13 -30.81
CA ASN A 362 -16.88 38.02 -29.81
C ASN A 362 -15.49 37.86 -30.46
N LEU A 363 -15.29 38.51 -31.61
CA LEU A 363 -13.97 38.63 -32.22
C LEU A 363 -13.10 39.59 -31.39
N PRO A 364 -11.93 39.16 -30.88
CA PRO A 364 -11.01 40.09 -30.23
C PRO A 364 -10.54 41.11 -31.27
N GLY A 365 -10.83 42.39 -31.00
CA GLY A 365 -10.42 43.53 -31.83
C GLY A 365 -8.93 43.83 -31.78
#